data_AF-A0A3N7EQE5-F1
#
_entry.id   AF-A0A3N7EQE5-F1
#
_cell.length_a   1.000
_cell.length_b   1.000
_cell.length_c   1.000
_cell.angle_alpha   90.00
_cell.angle_beta   90.00
_cell.angle_gamma   90.00
#
_symmetry.space_group_name_H-M   'P 1'
#
loop_
_entity.id
_entity.type
_entity.pdbx_description
1 polymer ?
#
loop_
_entity_poly.entity_id
_entity_poly.type
_entity_poly.pdbx_seq_one_letter_code
_entity_poly.pdbx_strand_id
1 'polypeptide(L)'
;MNGTIPSPCQQRCQLDDAGESCLSCRRTLKEIAGWPGFSDFEKKAVWNRLLALPPQGQCKQCPACGDSFTCRAGDAAEECWCARLPHIMPLVPEGSDCLCPACLLQALATQPPAAGV
;
A
#
# COMPACT_ATOMS: atom_id res chain seq x y z
N MET A 1 -1.15 33.32 0.34
CA MET A 1 -2.21 32.31 0.56
C MET A 1 -2.11 31.30 -0.58
N ASN A 2 -1.23 30.30 -0.44
CA ASN A 2 -0.80 29.48 -1.57
C ASN A 2 -1.66 28.21 -1.67
N GLY A 3 -2.89 28.38 -2.15
CA GLY A 3 -3.84 27.30 -2.41
C GLY A 3 -3.48 26.47 -3.65
N THR A 4 -2.22 26.05 -3.79
CA THR A 4 -1.76 25.21 -4.90
C THR A 4 -1.84 23.75 -4.49
N ILE A 5 -2.56 22.95 -5.27
CA ILE A 5 -2.65 21.50 -5.05
C ILE A 5 -1.24 20.88 -5.15
N PRO A 6 -0.79 20.16 -4.10
CA PRO A 6 0.55 19.62 -4.06
C PRO A 6 0.74 18.50 -5.08
N SER A 7 1.99 18.36 -5.57
CA SER A 7 2.37 17.27 -6.48
C SER A 7 2.30 15.92 -5.76
N PRO A 8 1.75 14.85 -6.37
CA PRO A 8 1.80 13.49 -5.84
C PRO A 8 3.20 12.84 -5.91
N CYS A 9 4.25 13.61 -6.25
CA CYS A 9 5.58 13.06 -6.45
C CYS A 9 6.25 12.65 -5.14
N GLN A 10 6.69 11.40 -5.07
CA GLN A 10 7.42 10.84 -3.92
C GLN A 10 8.95 11.03 -4.02
N GLN A 11 9.43 11.87 -4.95
CA GLN A 11 10.87 12.11 -5.22
C GLN A 11 11.69 10.85 -5.56
N ARG A 12 11.02 9.74 -5.90
CA ARG A 12 11.62 8.49 -6.36
C ARG A 12 11.21 8.29 -7.81
N CYS A 13 12.02 8.75 -8.75
CA CYS A 13 11.75 8.58 -10.17
C CYS A 13 12.16 7.17 -10.60
N GLN A 14 11.18 6.30 -10.79
CA GLN A 14 11.40 4.96 -11.32
C GLN A 14 10.25 4.67 -12.28
N LEU A 15 10.53 4.64 -13.58
CA LEU A 15 9.53 4.34 -14.59
C LEU A 15 9.31 2.82 -14.70
N ASP A 16 8.15 2.43 -15.18
CA ASP A 16 7.90 1.06 -15.61
C ASP A 16 8.74 0.72 -16.86
N ASP A 17 8.73 -0.55 -17.28
CA ASP A 17 9.52 -1.03 -18.42
C ASP A 17 9.19 -0.30 -19.73
N ALA A 18 7.92 0.08 -19.93
CA ALA A 18 7.47 0.86 -21.09
C ALA A 18 7.78 2.36 -20.99
N GLY A 19 8.24 2.85 -19.83
CA GLY A 19 8.53 4.27 -19.63
C GLY A 19 7.30 5.17 -19.52
N GLU A 20 6.10 4.59 -19.38
CA GLU A 20 4.84 5.33 -19.47
C GLU A 20 4.38 5.84 -18.11
N SER A 21 4.69 5.11 -17.05
CA SER A 21 4.23 5.40 -15.68
C SER A 21 5.34 5.29 -14.64
N CYS A 22 5.33 6.19 -13.66
CA CYS A 22 6.24 6.09 -12.52
C CYS A 22 5.73 5.04 -11.51
N LEU A 23 6.53 4.02 -11.21
CA LEU A 23 6.25 2.97 -10.23
C LEU A 23 6.05 3.53 -8.81
N SER A 24 6.72 4.63 -8.47
CA SER A 24 6.61 5.22 -7.13
C SER A 24 5.36 6.10 -6.97
N CYS A 25 5.17 7.12 -7.81
CA CYS A 25 4.02 8.04 -7.67
C CYS A 25 2.79 7.65 -8.49
N ARG A 26 2.89 6.62 -9.34
CA ARG A 26 1.82 6.09 -10.21
C ARG A 26 1.17 7.09 -11.16
N ARG A 27 1.90 8.17 -11.45
CA ARG A 27 1.56 9.15 -12.47
C ARG A 27 2.17 8.73 -13.81
N THR A 28 1.48 9.07 -14.89
CA THR A 28 2.03 8.88 -16.23
C THR A 28 3.11 9.93 -16.50
N LEU A 29 4.01 9.65 -17.45
CA LEU A 29 5.05 10.59 -17.84
C LEU A 29 4.47 11.91 -18.36
N LYS A 30 3.35 11.85 -19.11
CA LYS A 30 2.59 13.03 -19.57
C LYS A 30 2.09 13.88 -18.42
N GLU A 31 1.48 13.25 -17.41
CA GLU A 31 1.02 13.97 -16.22
C GLU A 31 2.21 14.62 -15.50
N ILE A 32 3.32 13.89 -15.31
CA ILE A 32 4.51 14.39 -14.62
C ILE A 32 5.07 15.63 -15.33
N ALA A 33 5.28 15.56 -16.65
CA ALA A 33 5.80 16.66 -17.45
C ALA A 33 4.84 17.87 -17.51
N GLY A 34 3.53 17.62 -17.57
CA GLY A 34 2.50 18.66 -17.68
C GLY A 34 2.11 19.31 -16.35
N TRP A 35 2.51 18.75 -15.21
CA TRP A 35 2.06 19.18 -13.87
C TRP A 35 2.10 20.70 -13.58
N PRO A 36 3.18 21.45 -13.88
CA PRO A 36 3.21 22.88 -13.61
C PRO A 36 2.16 23.66 -14.42
N GLY A 37 1.76 23.16 -15.60
CA GLY A 37 0.75 23.77 -16.47
C GLY A 37 -0.69 23.35 -16.19
N PHE A 38 -0.92 22.35 -15.33
CA PHE A 38 -2.27 21.86 -15.04
C PHE A 38 -3.07 22.84 -14.18
N SER A 39 -4.34 23.03 -14.54
CA SER A 39 -5.34 23.69 -13.71
C SER A 39 -5.65 22.89 -12.44
N ASP A 40 -6.25 23.54 -11.45
CA ASP A 40 -6.72 22.89 -10.22
C ASP A 40 -7.67 21.72 -10.50
N PHE A 41 -8.51 21.83 -11.53
CA PHE A 41 -9.40 20.75 -11.95
C PHE A 41 -8.61 19.53 -12.44
N GLU A 42 -7.63 19.73 -13.31
CA GLU A 42 -6.76 18.65 -13.81
C GLU A 42 -5.93 18.01 -12.69
N LYS A 43 -5.39 18.84 -11.79
CA LYS A 43 -4.64 18.36 -10.61
C LYS A 43 -5.53 17.51 -9.69
N LYS A 44 -6.79 17.93 -9.45
CA LYS A 44 -7.77 17.13 -8.69
C LYS A 44 -8.13 15.84 -9.41
N ALA A 45 -8.28 15.86 -10.74
CA ALA A 45 -8.56 14.66 -11.52
C ALA A 45 -7.44 13.62 -11.38
N VAL A 46 -6.16 14.06 -11.44
CA VAL A 46 -5.01 13.18 -11.18
C VAL A 46 -5.06 12.60 -9.76
N TRP A 47 -5.32 13.43 -8.74
CA TRP A 47 -5.43 12.95 -7.37
C TRP A 47 -6.57 11.94 -7.17
N ASN A 48 -7.76 12.22 -7.70
CA ASN A 48 -8.90 11.29 -7.65
C ASN A 48 -8.58 9.96 -8.31
N ARG A 49 -7.91 9.99 -9.48
CA ARG A 49 -7.43 8.78 -10.15
C ARG A 49 -6.45 8.01 -9.25
N LEU A 50 -5.45 8.68 -8.68
CA LEU A 50 -4.43 8.04 -7.83
C LEU A 50 -5.00 7.43 -6.55
N LEU A 51 -5.99 8.10 -5.93
CA LEU A 51 -6.67 7.62 -4.71
C LEU A 51 -7.60 6.43 -4.99
N ALA A 52 -8.18 6.36 -6.20
CA ALA A 52 -9.01 5.23 -6.62
C ALA A 52 -8.20 3.99 -7.03
N LEU A 53 -6.90 4.13 -7.29
CA LEU A 53 -6.07 2.99 -7.67
C LEU A 53 -5.83 2.07 -6.46
N PRO A 54 -5.88 0.74 -6.64
CA PRO A 54 -5.64 -0.19 -5.54
C PRO A 54 -4.25 0.04 -4.94
N PRO A 55 -4.09 -0.15 -3.62
CA PRO A 55 -2.80 -0.05 -2.96
C PRO A 55 -1.81 -0.99 -3.65
N GLN A 56 -0.54 -0.57 -3.73
CA GLN A 56 0.49 -1.42 -4.31
C GLN A 56 0.78 -2.57 -3.34
N GLY A 57 0.73 -3.80 -3.84
CA GLY A 57 1.20 -4.93 -3.07
C GLY A 57 2.70 -4.77 -2.85
N GLN A 58 3.14 -4.71 -1.60
CA GLN A 58 4.57 -4.68 -1.29
C GLN A 58 5.07 -6.11 -1.16
N CYS A 59 6.09 -6.49 -1.93
CA CYS A 59 6.82 -7.71 -1.66
C CYS A 59 7.56 -7.53 -0.32
N LYS A 60 7.33 -8.44 0.62
CA LYS A 60 7.91 -8.46 1.97
C LYS A 60 8.51 -9.83 2.22
N GLN A 61 9.59 -9.87 2.98
CA GLN A 61 10.13 -11.13 3.50
C GLN A 61 9.56 -11.40 4.88
N CYS A 62 9.09 -12.61 5.11
CA CYS A 62 8.57 -13.01 6.41
C CYS A 62 9.73 -13.18 7.41
N PRO A 63 9.76 -12.46 8.55
CA PRO A 63 10.83 -12.62 9.53
C PRO A 63 10.82 -13.99 10.22
N ALA A 64 9.71 -14.74 10.18
CA ALA A 64 9.60 -16.06 10.82
C ALA A 64 10.12 -17.22 9.97
N CYS A 65 9.93 -17.18 8.65
CA CYS A 65 10.31 -18.28 7.75
C CYS A 65 11.22 -17.89 6.58
N GLY A 66 11.43 -16.58 6.32
CA GLY A 66 12.23 -16.07 5.22
C GLY A 66 11.53 -16.02 3.86
N ASP A 67 10.30 -16.52 3.75
CA ASP A 67 9.56 -16.57 2.48
C ASP A 67 9.15 -15.16 1.99
N SER A 68 9.19 -14.94 0.68
CA SER A 68 8.82 -13.67 0.06
C SER A 68 7.35 -13.68 -0.35
N PHE A 69 6.56 -12.79 0.24
CA PHE A 69 5.11 -12.71 0.02
C PHE A 69 4.69 -11.28 -0.32
N THR A 70 3.56 -11.13 -0.99
CA THR A 70 3.02 -9.79 -1.30
C THR A 70 1.98 -9.39 -0.26
N CYS A 71 2.26 -8.32 0.48
CA CYS A 71 1.29 -7.69 1.37
C CYS A 71 0.56 -6.58 0.60
N ARG A 72 -0.69 -6.86 0.22
CA ARG A 72 -1.64 -5.88 -0.31
C ARG A 72 -2.60 -5.56 0.82
N ALA A 73 -2.42 -4.43 1.51
CA ALA A 73 -3.44 -3.92 2.42
C ALA A 73 -4.41 -3.09 1.58
N GLY A 74 -5.59 -3.62 1.27
CA GLY A 74 -6.66 -2.92 0.55
C GLY A 74 -8.03 -3.11 1.21
N ASP A 75 -8.96 -2.20 0.94
CA ASP A 75 -10.28 -2.11 1.57
C ASP A 75 -11.27 -3.23 1.20
N ALA A 76 -10.94 -4.08 0.23
CA ALA A 76 -11.77 -5.22 -0.13
C ALA A 76 -11.36 -6.48 0.64
N ALA A 77 -12.21 -6.90 1.58
CA ALA A 77 -12.07 -8.14 2.35
C ALA A 77 -11.94 -9.43 1.50
N GLU A 78 -12.33 -9.36 0.22
CA GLU A 78 -12.28 -10.48 -0.73
C GLU A 78 -10.91 -10.62 -1.44
N GLU A 79 -10.10 -9.55 -1.51
CA GLU A 79 -8.79 -9.57 -2.19
C GLU A 79 -7.60 -9.63 -1.22
N CYS A 80 -7.83 -9.29 0.06
CA CYS A 80 -6.78 -9.27 1.08
C CYS A 80 -7.01 -10.37 2.12
N TRP A 81 -6.25 -11.47 2.03
CA TRP A 81 -6.38 -12.62 2.96
C TRP A 81 -6.23 -12.21 4.44
N CYS A 82 -5.45 -11.17 4.74
CA CYS A 82 -5.27 -10.67 6.10
C CYS A 82 -6.52 -9.97 6.65
N ALA A 83 -7.36 -9.40 5.80
CA ALA A 83 -8.59 -8.71 6.21
C ALA A 83 -9.70 -9.70 6.66
N ARG A 84 -9.53 -11.00 6.37
CA ARG A 84 -10.43 -12.07 6.83
C ARG A 84 -10.05 -12.64 8.19
N LEU A 85 -8.95 -12.17 8.77
CA LEU A 85 -8.44 -12.67 10.05
C LEU A 85 -8.98 -11.82 11.20
N PRO A 86 -9.22 -12.43 12.37
CA PRO A 86 -9.66 -11.67 13.54
C PRO A 86 -8.65 -10.57 13.87
N HIS A 87 -9.15 -9.37 14.16
CA HIS A 87 -8.36 -8.23 14.61
C HIS A 87 -7.92 -8.42 16.08
N ILE A 88 -7.14 -9.47 16.34
CA ILE A 88 -6.60 -9.77 17.67
C ILE A 88 -5.24 -9.10 17.88
N MET A 89 -5.17 -8.33 18.96
CA MET A 89 -3.99 -7.58 19.41
C MET A 89 -3.39 -8.30 20.62
N PRO A 90 -2.06 -8.45 20.76
CA PRO A 90 -0.98 -8.15 19.81
C PRO A 90 -0.40 -9.42 19.17
N LEU A 91 -0.15 -9.40 17.85
CA LEU A 91 0.39 -10.56 17.15
C LEU A 91 1.92 -10.68 17.12
N VAL A 92 2.63 -9.64 17.56
CA VAL A 92 4.09 -9.57 17.52
C VAL A 92 4.60 -8.60 18.59
N PRO A 93 5.78 -8.83 19.17
CA PRO A 93 6.45 -7.84 20.01
C PRO A 93 6.69 -6.56 19.19
N GLU A 94 6.63 -5.44 19.91
CA GLU A 94 6.83 -4.07 19.45
C GLU A 94 7.83 -3.92 18.29
N GLY A 95 7.33 -3.53 17.12
CA GLY A 95 8.15 -3.17 15.96
C GLY A 95 8.45 -4.26 14.93
N SER A 96 7.81 -5.43 15.00
CA SER A 96 8.02 -6.49 13.99
C SER A 96 7.26 -6.21 12.68
N ASP A 97 7.93 -6.42 11.54
CA ASP A 97 7.36 -6.35 10.17
C ASP A 97 6.23 -7.38 9.92
N CYS A 98 5.59 -7.32 8.75
CA CYS A 98 4.51 -8.23 8.35
C CYS A 98 4.95 -9.71 8.27
N LEU A 99 4.11 -10.64 8.75
CA LEU A 99 4.25 -12.09 8.54
C LEU A 99 3.52 -12.58 7.27
N CYS A 100 4.03 -13.64 6.63
CA CYS A 100 3.36 -14.30 5.50
C CYS A 100 2.07 -15.04 5.93
N PRO A 101 1.19 -15.45 5.00
CA PRO A 101 -0.09 -16.09 5.31
C PRO A 101 0.01 -17.30 6.24
N ALA A 102 0.95 -18.20 5.97
CA ALA A 102 1.13 -19.40 6.78
C ALA A 102 1.60 -19.08 8.20
N CYS A 103 2.63 -18.23 8.32
CA CYS A 103 3.17 -17.86 9.63
C CYS A 103 2.20 -17.00 10.45
N LEU A 104 1.41 -16.15 9.81
CA LEU A 104 0.38 -15.36 10.49
C LEU A 104 -0.74 -16.26 11.03
N LEU A 105 -1.24 -17.20 10.23
CA LEU A 105 -2.24 -18.18 10.68
C LEU A 105 -1.73 -19.04 11.83
N GLN A 106 -0.47 -19.47 11.76
CA GLN A 106 0.16 -20.22 12.85
C GLN A 106 0.25 -19.38 14.14
N ALA A 107 0.66 -18.11 14.03
CA ALA A 107 0.71 -17.20 15.16
C ALA A 107 -0.68 -17.00 15.80
N LEU A 108 -1.72 -16.78 14.97
CA LEU A 108 -3.10 -16.66 15.42
C LEU A 108 -3.60 -17.93 16.14
N ALA A 109 -3.25 -19.12 15.65
CA ALA A 109 -3.63 -20.38 16.27
C ALA A 109 -2.99 -20.59 17.66
N THR A 110 -1.83 -19.96 17.91
CA THR A 110 -1.14 -20.01 19.21
C THR A 110 -1.56 -18.91 20.18
N GLN A 111 -2.35 -17.91 19.74
CA GLN A 111 -2.90 -16.91 20.63
C GLN A 111 -4.03 -17.52 21.47
N PRO A 112 -4.04 -17.33 22.80
CA PRO A 112 -5.23 -17.65 23.60
C PRO A 112 -6.42 -16.82 23.09
N PRO A 113 -7.67 -17.32 23.19
CA PRO A 113 -8.84 -16.56 22.78
C PRO A 113 -8.82 -15.21 23.50
N ALA A 114 -8.96 -14.11 22.74
CA ALA A 114 -9.05 -12.78 23.30
C ALA A 114 -10.14 -12.76 24.37
N ALA A 115 -9.75 -12.59 25.63
CA ALA A 115 -10.68 -12.37 26.71
C ALA A 115 -11.40 -11.05 26.42
N GLY A 116 -12.63 -11.16 25.94
CA GLY A 116 -13.51 -10.01 25.75
C GLY A 116 -13.71 -9.30 27.09
N VAL A 117 -13.48 -8.00 27.09
CA VAL A 117 -13.85 -7.08 28.18
C VAL A 117 -14.68 -5.96 27.57
#